data_AF-A0A1W9UYB6-F1
#
_entry.id   AF-A0A1W9UYB6-F1
#
_cell.length_a   1.000
_cell.length_b   1.000
_cell.length_c   1.000
_cell.angle_alpha   90.00
_cell.angle_beta   90.00
_cell.angle_gamma   90.00
#
_symmetry.space_group_name_H-M   'P 1'
#
loop_
_entity.id
_entity.type
_entity.pdbx_description
1 polymer ?
#
loop_
_entity_poly.entity_id
_entity_poly.type
_entity_poly.pdbx_seq_one_letter_code
_entity_poly.pdbx_strand_id
1 'polypeptide(L)'
;MKQIAYHVDTYGFALDFDGYNTLAVNLPGNGDIGHYICSLGYDVAYVYRDNFQDGQVFTNVTLYSETVDVSKLAMRYGGGGHKGAAGFRFMRSGNSPLPVAF
;
A
#
# COMPACT_ATOMS: atom_id res chain seq x y z
N MET A 1 3.27 -13.45 -13.53
CA MET A 1 3.67 -14.04 -12.23
C MET A 1 5.15 -13.93 -11.92
N LYS A 2 6.10 -14.49 -12.72
CA LYS A 2 7.55 -14.44 -12.39
C LYS A 2 8.11 -13.04 -12.12
N GLN A 3 7.64 -12.03 -12.86
CA GLN A 3 8.09 -10.65 -12.67
C GLN A 3 7.53 -10.00 -11.40
N ILE A 4 6.24 -10.22 -11.07
CA ILE A 4 5.62 -9.70 -9.84
C ILE A 4 6.32 -10.28 -8.61
N ALA A 5 6.53 -11.60 -8.58
CA ALA A 5 7.24 -12.27 -7.50
C ALA A 5 8.64 -11.69 -7.28
N TYR A 6 9.42 -11.54 -8.36
CA TYR A 6 10.75 -10.94 -8.28
C TYR A 6 10.72 -9.52 -7.70
N HIS A 7 9.81 -8.65 -8.16
CA HIS A 7 9.75 -7.28 -7.67
C HIS A 7 9.28 -7.21 -6.21
N VAL A 8 8.29 -8.01 -5.82
CA VAL A 8 7.79 -8.05 -4.45
C VAL A 8 8.87 -8.57 -3.50
N ASP A 9 9.62 -9.61 -3.88
CA ASP A 9 10.72 -10.15 -3.08
C ASP A 9 11.92 -9.19 -2.97
N THR A 10 12.23 -8.48 -4.07
CA THR A 10 13.39 -7.57 -4.11
C THR A 10 13.13 -6.23 -3.42
N TYR A 11 11.94 -5.68 -3.57
CA TYR A 11 11.61 -4.30 -3.17
C TYR A 11 10.56 -4.21 -2.07
N GLY A 12 9.95 -5.33 -1.69
CA GLY A 12 8.98 -5.40 -0.63
C GLY A 12 9.65 -5.36 0.75
N PHE A 13 8.96 -4.77 1.72
CA PHE A 13 9.36 -4.84 3.12
C PHE A 13 8.13 -5.02 4.00
N ALA A 14 8.26 -5.89 5.01
CA ALA A 14 7.18 -6.16 5.96
C ALA A 14 7.10 -5.03 7.00
N LEU A 15 5.88 -4.71 7.43
CA LEU A 15 5.61 -3.78 8.51
C LEU A 15 4.29 -4.14 9.22
N ASP A 16 4.16 -3.65 10.45
CA ASP A 16 2.84 -3.46 11.05
C ASP A 16 2.26 -2.16 10.50
N PHE A 17 1.10 -2.25 9.86
CA PHE A 17 0.36 -1.07 9.44
C PHE A 17 -1.03 -1.09 10.06
N ASP A 18 -1.21 -0.24 11.08
CA ASP A 18 -2.47 -0.08 11.81
C ASP A 18 -2.98 -1.39 12.44
N GLY A 19 -2.05 -2.24 12.91
CA GLY A 19 -2.30 -3.52 13.55
C GLY A 19 -2.42 -4.72 12.58
N TYR A 20 -2.13 -4.54 11.29
CA TYR A 20 -2.19 -5.61 10.29
C TYR A 20 -0.80 -5.99 9.78
N ASN A 21 -0.56 -7.30 9.62
CA ASN A 21 0.65 -7.80 9.00
C ASN A 21 0.66 -7.41 7.52
N THR A 22 1.51 -6.45 7.16
CA THR A 22 1.45 -5.77 5.87
C THR A 22 2.76 -5.91 5.13
N LEU A 23 2.69 -6.15 3.82
CA LEU A 23 3.86 -6.03 2.95
C LEU A 23 3.71 -4.78 2.08
N ALA A 24 4.63 -3.84 2.22
CA ALA A 24 4.69 -2.63 1.42
C ALA A 24 5.66 -2.77 0.25
N VAL A 25 5.27 -2.27 -0.93
CA VAL A 25 6.11 -2.32 -2.13
C VAL A 25 5.92 -1.08 -3.02
N ASN A 26 7.03 -0.53 -3.51
CA ASN A 26 7.02 0.62 -4.44
C ASN A 26 6.89 0.14 -5.89
N LEU A 27 5.65 -0.04 -6.35
CA LEU A 27 5.32 -0.52 -7.70
C LEU A 27 4.09 0.21 -8.24
N PRO A 28 3.89 0.29 -9.58
CA PRO A 28 2.58 0.65 -10.09
C PRO A 28 1.51 -0.30 -9.55
N GLY A 29 0.47 0.24 -8.90
CA GLY A 29 -0.61 -0.56 -8.33
C GLY A 29 -1.34 -1.38 -9.38
N ASN A 30 -1.48 -2.68 -9.14
CA ASN A 30 -2.41 -3.55 -9.84
C ASN A 30 -2.95 -4.63 -8.87
N GLY A 31 -4.10 -5.22 -9.22
CA GLY A 31 -4.73 -6.26 -8.41
C GLY A 31 -3.90 -7.53 -8.27
N ASP A 32 -3.10 -7.89 -9.28
CA ASP A 32 -2.26 -9.10 -9.26
C ASP A 32 -1.13 -9.04 -8.21
N ILE A 33 -0.55 -7.85 -8.00
CA ILE A 33 0.43 -7.59 -6.94
C ILE A 33 -0.27 -7.77 -5.58
N GLY A 34 -1.45 -7.18 -5.42
CA GLY A 34 -2.26 -7.31 -4.23
C GLY A 34 -2.57 -8.77 -3.89
N HIS A 35 -3.09 -9.52 -4.87
CA HIS A 35 -3.40 -10.93 -4.73
C HIS A 35 -2.15 -11.77 -4.42
N TYR A 36 -1.05 -11.54 -5.14
CA TYR A 36 0.21 -12.26 -4.88
C TYR A 36 0.69 -12.03 -3.44
N ILE A 37 0.72 -10.79 -2.96
CA ILE A 37 1.12 -10.47 -1.59
C ILE A 37 0.19 -11.14 -0.57
N CYS A 38 -1.13 -11.11 -0.78
CA CYS A 38 -2.08 -11.79 0.10
C CYS A 38 -1.85 -13.31 0.13
N SER A 39 -1.52 -13.93 -1.02
CA SER A 39 -1.18 -15.36 -1.10
C SER A 39 0.10 -15.75 -0.34
N LEU A 40 0.95 -14.78 0.01
CA LEU A 40 2.11 -15.00 0.88
C LEU A 40 1.75 -14.98 2.39
N GLY A 41 0.49 -14.73 2.74
CA GLY A 41 -0.01 -14.73 4.12
C GLY A 41 0.01 -13.35 4.80
N TYR A 42 0.19 -12.26 4.06
CA TYR A 42 0.02 -10.90 4.58
C TYR A 42 -1.46 -10.52 4.58
N ASP A 43 -1.89 -9.83 5.64
CA ASP A 43 -3.28 -9.34 5.78
C ASP A 43 -3.58 -8.24 4.76
N VAL A 44 -2.59 -7.38 4.50
CA VAL A 44 -2.72 -6.21 3.61
C VAL A 44 -1.51 -6.11 2.69
N ALA A 45 -1.79 -5.88 1.41
CA ALA A 45 -0.79 -5.44 0.45
C ALA A 45 -0.82 -3.91 0.36
N TYR A 46 0.30 -3.25 0.68
CA TYR A 46 0.47 -1.80 0.60
C TYR A 46 1.29 -1.45 -0.63
N VAL A 47 0.64 -1.10 -1.74
CA VAL A 47 1.33 -0.75 -2.99
C VAL A 47 1.33 0.75 -3.13
N TYR A 48 2.51 1.36 -3.29
CA TYR A 48 2.62 2.82 -3.32
C TYR A 48 3.50 3.34 -4.43
N ARG A 49 3.25 4.60 -4.80
CA ARG A 49 4.06 5.38 -5.74
C ARG A 49 4.17 6.83 -5.28
N ASP A 50 5.39 7.35 -5.38
CA ASP A 50 5.62 8.77 -5.21
C ASP A 50 5.34 9.52 -6.50
N ASN A 51 4.76 10.71 -6.36
CA ASN A 51 4.57 11.69 -7.41
C ASN A 51 5.06 13.05 -6.92
N PHE A 52 5.73 13.81 -7.79
CA PHE A 52 6.15 15.17 -7.50
C PHE A 52 5.13 16.15 -8.10
N GLN A 53 4.53 16.97 -7.26
CA GLN A 53 3.54 17.97 -7.66
C GLN A 53 3.78 19.25 -6.85
N ASP A 54 3.82 20.40 -7.53
CA ASP A 54 3.88 21.73 -6.91
C ASP A 54 5.00 21.90 -5.87
N GLY A 55 6.19 21.35 -6.17
CA GLY A 55 7.35 21.44 -5.28
C GLY A 55 7.35 20.42 -4.12
N GLN A 56 6.34 19.55 -4.05
CA GLN A 56 6.13 18.60 -2.97
C GLN A 56 6.08 17.15 -3.47
N VAL A 57 6.54 16.22 -2.64
CA VAL A 57 6.38 14.79 -2.90
C VAL A 57 5.07 14.32 -2.26
N PHE A 58 4.23 13.65 -3.04
CA PHE A 58 3.04 12.98 -2.56
C PHE A 58 3.16 11.49 -2.79
N THR A 59 2.73 10.71 -1.82
CA THR A 59 2.65 9.25 -1.94
C THR A 59 1.20 8.88 -2.19
N ASN A 60 0.95 8.17 -3.29
CA ASN A 60 -0.32 7.54 -3.59
C ASN A 60 -0.25 6.08 -3.18
N VAL A 61 -1.20 5.62 -2.39
CA VAL A 61 -1.25 4.28 -1.83
C VAL A 61 -2.48 3.57 -2.36
N THR A 62 -2.31 2.32 -2.76
CA THR A 62 -3.38 1.37 -3.01
C THR A 62 -3.19 0.17 -2.08
N LEU A 63 -4.21 -0.09 -1.28
CA LEU A 63 -4.32 -1.21 -0.37
C LEU A 63 -5.13 -2.31 -1.05
N TYR A 64 -4.67 -3.55 -0.90
CA TYR A 64 -5.43 -4.74 -1.28
C TYR A 64 -5.52 -5.70 -0.11
N SER A 65 -6.65 -6.40 0.02
CA SER A 65 -6.82 -7.50 0.97
C SER A 65 -7.97 -8.40 0.55
N GLU A 66 -7.90 -9.67 0.95
CA GLU A 66 -9.00 -10.63 0.80
C GLU A 66 -9.80 -10.81 2.11
N THR A 67 -9.24 -10.41 3.26
CA THR A 67 -9.78 -10.68 4.60
C THR A 67 -10.09 -9.40 5.37
N VAL A 68 -9.34 -8.31 5.14
CA VAL A 68 -9.48 -7.02 5.81
C VAL A 68 -10.31 -6.07 4.96
N ASP A 69 -11.19 -5.29 5.61
CA ASP A 69 -11.90 -4.19 4.96
C ASP A 69 -10.98 -2.97 4.79
N VAL A 70 -10.21 -2.97 3.71
CA VAL A 70 -9.23 -1.90 3.43
C VAL A 70 -9.87 -0.56 3.09
N SER A 71 -11.17 -0.53 2.76
CA SER A 71 -11.90 0.73 2.58
C SER A 71 -11.94 1.54 3.89
N LYS A 72 -12.17 0.86 5.02
CA LYS A 72 -12.17 1.47 6.36
C LYS A 72 -10.79 1.92 6.77
N LEU A 73 -9.77 1.14 6.43
CA LEU A 73 -8.38 1.50 6.68
C LEU A 73 -8.00 2.76 5.89
N ALA A 74 -8.31 2.82 4.59
CA ALA A 74 -8.04 3.98 3.76
C ALA A 74 -8.78 5.25 4.24
N MET A 75 -10.01 5.13 4.72
CA MET A 75 -10.78 6.27 5.26
C MET A 75 -10.11 6.95 6.46
N ARG A 76 -9.35 6.22 7.28
CA ARG A 76 -8.57 6.80 8.41
C ARG A 76 -7.52 7.80 7.93
N TYR A 77 -7.04 7.64 6.70
CA TYR A 77 -6.03 8.49 6.07
C TYR A 77 -6.63 9.43 5.01
N GLY A 78 -7.94 9.69 5.07
CA GLY A 78 -8.64 10.59 4.15
C GLY A 78 -8.88 10.02 2.74
N GLY A 79 -8.75 8.71 2.57
CA GLY A 79 -9.03 8.00 1.33
C GLY A 79 -10.37 7.27 1.31
N GLY A 80 -10.46 6.22 0.48
CA GLY A 80 -11.66 5.38 0.36
C GLY A 80 -11.52 4.33 -0.75
N GLY A 81 -12.60 3.57 -0.97
CA GLY A 81 -12.65 2.54 -2.00
C GLY A 81 -13.59 1.38 -1.65
N HIS A 82 -13.26 0.19 -2.15
CA HIS A 82 -14.00 -1.04 -1.90
C HIS A 82 -13.34 -1.87 -0.80
N LYS A 83 -14.10 -2.82 -0.22
CA LYS A 83 -13.66 -3.67 0.89
C LYS A 83 -12.29 -4.33 0.63
N GLY A 84 -12.04 -4.84 -0.58
CA GLY A 84 -10.79 -5.52 -0.94
C GLY A 84 -9.76 -4.68 -1.71
N ALA A 85 -10.11 -3.44 -2.08
CA ALA A 85 -9.22 -2.55 -2.81
C ALA A 85 -9.59 -1.08 -2.53
N ALA A 86 -8.70 -0.33 -1.89
CA ALA A 86 -8.93 1.06 -1.51
C ALA A 86 -7.64 1.85 -1.57
N GLY A 87 -7.71 3.18 -1.57
CA GLY A 87 -6.51 4.00 -1.67
C GLY A 87 -6.64 5.32 -0.94
N PHE A 88 -5.49 5.92 -0.66
CA PHE A 88 -5.37 7.24 -0.06
C PHE A 88 -4.11 7.93 -0.58
N ARG A 89 -4.02 9.23 -0.36
CA ARG A 89 -2.88 10.06 -0.77
C ARG A 89 -2.49 10.97 0.39
N PHE A 90 -1.19 11.12 0.61
CA PHE A 90 -0.67 12.05 1.60
C PHE A 90 0.58 12.75 1.09
N MET A 91 0.86 13.93 1.65
CA MET A 91 2.11 14.64 1.41
C MET A 91 3.22 13.94 2.18
N ARG A 92 4.30 13.58 1.50
CA ARG A 92 5.42 12.86 2.11
C ARG A 92 6.30 13.83 2.87
N SER A 93 6.40 13.63 4.18
CA SER A 93 7.36 14.32 5.04
C SER A 93 8.50 13.36 5.40
N GLY A 94 9.70 13.67 4.92
CA GLY A 94 10.89 12.85 5.14
C GLY A 94 10.98 11.60 4.25
N ASN A 95 11.73 10.60 4.70
CA ASN A 95 12.12 9.45 3.88
C ASN A 95 11.17 8.25 3.99
N SER A 96 10.17 8.28 4.88
CA SER A 96 9.23 7.17 5.09
C SER A 96 8.13 7.15 4.02
N PRO A 97 7.78 5.99 3.44
CA PRO A 97 6.63 5.85 2.55
C PRO A 97 5.31 5.68 3.31
N LEU A 98 5.30 5.91 4.63
CA LEU A 98 4.12 5.78 5.48
C LEU A 98 3.56 7.17 5.82
N PRO A 99 2.23 7.31 5.94
CA PRO A 99 1.64 8.53 6.47
C PRO A 99 2.10 8.74 7.91
N VAL A 100 2.30 10.00 8.30
CA VAL A 100 2.46 10.33 9.72
C VAL A 100 1.12 10.07 10.43
N ALA A 101 1.15 9.37 11.55
CA ALA A 101 -0.03 9.22 12.39
C ALA A 101 -0.43 10.62 12.91
N PHE A 102 -1.72 10.95 12.81
CA PHE A 102 -2.32 12.14 13.42
C PHE A 102 -2.72 11.87 14.86
#